data_AF-A0A1S3ND30-F1
#
_entry.id   AF-A0A1S3ND30-F1
#
_cell.length_a   1.000
_cell.length_b   1.000
_cell.length_c   1.000
_cell.angle_alpha   90.00
_cell.angle_beta   90.00
_cell.angle_gamma   90.00
#
_symmetry.space_group_name_H-M   'P 1'
#
loop_
_entity.id
_entity.type
_entity.pdbx_description
1 polymer ?
#
loop_
_entity_poly.entity_id
_entity_poly.type
_entity_poly.pdbx_seq_one_letter_code
_entity_poly.pdbx_strand_id
1 'polypeptide(L)'
;MFFCHPQNSPFTNAGMGSNLNLSGEIECDASIMDGKSLHYGAVGAVSGINNPVLVANRLLSEAQKGKLSAGRIPPCFLVGRGAHDWAVSHGIPPCPSEKMATKFSLSAYKRNKHKMELAEKVETGFNHHSKKRRQASETENGSGLLDTVGAIVVDREGNVAAAVSSGGLAMKHPGRVGQAAHHGCGCWAENTSTLNPYSTAVSTSGKTTLLPIPCVLCALSSLYISVSSPF
;
A
#
# COMPACT_ATOMS: atom_id res chain seq x y z
N MET A 1 -14.97 -2.38 -7.88
CA MET A 1 -15.77 -2.36 -6.63
C MET A 1 -15.24 -3.31 -5.56
N PHE A 2 -14.74 -4.51 -5.92
CA PHE A 2 -14.28 -5.55 -4.98
C PHE A 2 -13.22 -5.13 -3.94
N PHE A 3 -12.34 -4.16 -4.25
CA PHE A 3 -11.22 -3.80 -3.37
C PHE A 3 -11.50 -2.65 -2.37
N CYS A 4 -12.69 -2.04 -2.41
CA CYS A 4 -13.05 -0.96 -1.46
C CYS A 4 -13.50 -1.50 -0.10
N HIS A 5 -14.13 -2.68 -0.06
CA HIS A 5 -14.65 -3.26 1.16
C HIS A 5 -13.55 -3.52 2.22
N PRO A 6 -12.36 -4.06 1.86
CA PRO A 6 -11.27 -4.24 2.83
C PRO A 6 -10.79 -2.90 3.42
N GLN A 7 -10.65 -1.84 2.63
CA GLN A 7 -10.16 -0.51 3.08
C GLN A 7 -11.15 0.28 3.96
N ASN A 8 -12.41 -0.15 4.00
CA ASN A 8 -13.42 0.39 4.91
C ASN A 8 -13.47 -0.38 6.24
N SER A 9 -12.72 -1.48 6.36
CA SER A 9 -12.63 -2.22 7.60
C SER A 9 -11.65 -1.53 8.54
N PRO A 10 -12.06 -1.16 9.77
CA PRO A 10 -11.18 -0.54 10.76
C PRO A 10 -10.08 -1.50 11.26
N PHE A 11 -10.11 -2.76 10.83
CA PHE A 11 -9.19 -3.83 11.20
C PHE A 11 -8.12 -4.10 10.13
N THR A 12 -8.02 -3.27 9.10
CA THR A 12 -6.96 -3.36 8.10
C THR A 12 -6.02 -2.16 8.17
N ASN A 13 -4.77 -2.33 7.72
CA ASN A 13 -3.83 -1.22 7.61
C ASN A 13 -3.91 -0.65 6.21
N ALA A 14 -5.08 -0.17 5.81
CA ALA A 14 -5.31 0.42 4.50
C ALA A 14 -6.54 1.32 4.51
N GLY A 15 -6.39 2.59 4.12
CA GLY A 15 -7.49 3.55 4.21
C GLY A 15 -7.84 3.87 5.67
N MET A 16 -9.11 3.69 6.06
CA MET A 16 -9.55 3.91 7.44
C MET A 16 -8.93 2.90 8.40
N GLY A 17 -8.45 3.37 9.56
CA GLY A 17 -7.80 2.53 10.56
C GLY A 17 -6.31 2.29 10.35
N SER A 18 -5.73 2.81 9.26
CA SER A 18 -4.30 2.71 8.97
C SER A 18 -3.39 3.18 10.11
N ASN A 19 -2.17 2.65 10.13
CA ASN A 19 -1.13 3.06 11.07
C ASN A 19 -0.81 4.56 10.96
N LEU A 20 -0.52 5.17 12.11
CA LEU A 20 -0.12 6.58 12.19
C LEU A 20 1.41 6.70 12.04
N ASN A 21 1.84 7.75 11.35
CA ASN A 21 3.25 8.17 11.23
C ASN A 21 3.75 8.85 12.52
N LEU A 22 5.03 9.28 12.57
CA LEU A 22 5.61 9.93 13.75
C LEU A 22 4.82 11.17 14.22
N SER A 23 4.23 11.92 13.29
CA SER A 23 3.40 13.11 13.56
C SER A 23 2.00 12.78 14.08
N GLY A 24 1.61 11.50 14.11
CA GLY A 24 0.26 11.08 14.48
C GLY A 24 -0.75 11.22 13.34
N GLU A 25 -0.29 11.27 12.09
CA GLU A 25 -1.14 11.39 10.90
C GLU A 25 -1.18 10.07 10.12
N ILE A 26 -2.25 9.86 9.36
CA ILE A 26 -2.38 8.71 8.47
C ILE A 26 -1.95 9.11 7.06
N GLU A 27 -1.02 8.34 6.51
CA GLU A 27 -0.55 8.46 5.13
C GLU A 27 -0.59 7.09 4.48
N CYS A 28 -1.30 6.96 3.37
CA CYS A 28 -1.50 5.68 2.69
C CYS A 28 -0.75 5.60 1.37
N ASP A 29 -0.43 4.37 1.00
CA ASP A 29 0.18 3.97 -0.25
C ASP A 29 -0.75 2.97 -0.94
N ALA A 30 -1.03 3.12 -2.23
CA ALA A 30 -1.84 2.17 -2.97
C ALA A 30 -1.49 2.16 -4.46
N SER A 31 -1.70 1.03 -5.11
CA SER A 31 -1.57 0.90 -6.55
C SER A 31 -2.50 -0.14 -7.15
N ILE A 32 -2.69 -0.03 -8.46
CA ILE A 32 -3.46 -0.96 -9.29
C ILE A 32 -2.81 -1.09 -10.67
N MET A 33 -2.91 -2.29 -11.24
CA MET A 33 -2.43 -2.60 -12.59
C MET A 33 -3.49 -3.41 -13.35
N ASP A 34 -3.68 -3.05 -14.62
CA ASP A 34 -4.52 -3.79 -15.56
C ASP A 34 -3.64 -4.61 -16.50
N GLY A 35 -3.84 -5.93 -16.52
CA GLY A 35 -3.01 -6.86 -17.30
C GLY A 35 -3.25 -6.78 -18.80
N LYS A 36 -4.41 -6.30 -19.24
CA LYS A 36 -4.73 -6.18 -20.67
C LYS A 36 -4.03 -4.98 -21.32
N SER A 37 -4.14 -3.81 -20.70
CA SER A 37 -3.57 -2.58 -21.25
C SER A 37 -2.19 -2.22 -20.69
N LEU A 38 -1.74 -2.94 -19.66
CA LEU A 38 -0.51 -2.67 -18.90
C LEU A 38 -0.46 -1.29 -18.24
N HIS A 39 -1.60 -0.58 -18.19
CA HIS A 39 -1.66 0.68 -17.46
C HIS A 39 -1.58 0.44 -15.96
N TYR A 40 -0.91 1.39 -15.31
CA TYR A 40 -0.66 1.40 -13.88
C TYR A 40 -1.12 2.72 -13.29
N GLY A 41 -1.64 2.66 -12.07
CA GLY A 41 -1.96 3.84 -11.29
C GLY A 41 -1.52 3.65 -9.83
N ALA A 42 -0.96 4.69 -9.23
CA ALA A 42 -0.50 4.64 -7.85
C ALA A 42 -0.61 5.98 -7.13
N VAL A 43 -0.74 5.88 -5.81
CA VAL A 43 -0.61 6.99 -4.88
C VAL A 43 0.29 6.63 -3.71
N GLY A 44 1.07 7.59 -3.23
CA GLY A 44 2.01 7.38 -2.12
C GLY A 44 1.92 8.50 -1.09
N ALA A 45 2.08 8.15 0.18
CA ALA A 45 1.94 9.06 1.31
C ALA A 45 0.71 9.99 1.22
N VAL A 46 -0.41 9.50 0.69
CA VAL A 46 -1.63 10.29 0.55
C VAL A 46 -2.41 10.27 1.86
N SER A 47 -2.73 11.46 2.37
CA SER A 47 -3.59 11.65 3.53
C SER A 47 -4.96 12.18 3.10
N GLY A 48 -5.95 12.11 4.00
CA GLY A 48 -7.26 12.72 3.76
C GLY A 48 -8.13 12.01 2.71
N ILE A 49 -7.83 10.77 2.35
CA ILE A 49 -8.61 9.97 1.39
C ILE A 49 -8.95 8.61 2.01
N ASN A 50 -10.25 8.29 2.05
CA ASN A 50 -10.72 7.06 2.69
C ASN A 50 -10.28 5.78 1.94
N ASN A 51 -10.30 5.82 0.61
CA ASN A 51 -9.97 4.67 -0.24
C ASN A 51 -8.87 5.06 -1.24
N PRO A 52 -7.58 5.05 -0.84
CA PRO A 52 -6.44 5.38 -1.69
C PRO A 52 -6.42 4.64 -3.02
N VAL A 53 -6.87 3.38 -3.07
CA VAL A 53 -6.96 2.62 -4.33
C VAL A 53 -7.87 3.28 -5.37
N LEU A 54 -8.91 4.03 -4.95
CA LEU A 54 -9.82 4.68 -5.89
C LEU A 54 -9.10 5.79 -6.65
N VAL A 55 -8.14 6.45 -5.99
CA VAL A 55 -7.27 7.44 -6.64
C VAL A 55 -6.34 6.74 -7.62
N ALA A 56 -5.69 5.65 -7.21
CA ALA A 56 -4.85 4.83 -8.09
C ALA A 56 -5.64 4.32 -9.32
N ASN A 57 -6.84 3.79 -9.11
CA ASN A 57 -7.72 3.34 -10.19
C ASN A 57 -8.13 4.49 -11.12
N ARG A 58 -8.39 5.67 -10.55
CA ARG A 58 -8.73 6.85 -11.35
C ARG A 58 -7.54 7.30 -12.20
N LEU A 59 -6.31 7.28 -11.68
CA LEU A 59 -5.09 7.57 -12.46
C LEU A 59 -4.95 6.60 -13.63
N LEU A 60 -5.13 5.30 -13.38
CA LEU A 60 -5.11 4.27 -14.42
C LEU A 60 -6.18 4.54 -15.49
N SER A 61 -7.42 4.85 -15.08
CA SER A 61 -8.51 5.16 -16.02
C SER A 61 -8.26 6.43 -16.83
N GLU A 62 -7.67 7.48 -16.25
CA GLU A 62 -7.28 8.68 -17.00
C GLU A 62 -6.15 8.36 -18.00
N ALA A 63 -5.21 7.47 -17.66
CA ALA A 63 -4.18 7.03 -18.58
C ALA A 63 -4.74 6.29 -19.80
N GLN A 64 -5.75 5.44 -19.59
CA GLN A 64 -6.43 4.72 -20.67
C GLN A 64 -7.20 5.63 -21.64
N LYS A 65 -7.58 6.85 -21.23
CA LYS A 65 -8.20 7.84 -22.13
C LYS A 65 -7.21 8.45 -23.13
N GLY A 66 -5.92 8.22 -22.93
CA GLY A 66 -4.85 8.68 -23.81
C GLY A 66 -4.16 9.95 -23.31
N LYS A 67 -3.61 10.72 -24.24
CA LYS A 67 -2.80 11.90 -23.93
C LYS A 67 -3.66 13.07 -23.44
N LEU A 68 -3.12 13.82 -22.49
CA LEU A 68 -3.67 15.10 -22.05
C LEU A 68 -3.48 16.18 -23.13
N SER A 69 -4.02 17.36 -22.87
CA SER A 69 -3.79 18.55 -23.69
C SER A 69 -2.29 18.80 -23.94
N ALA A 70 -1.99 19.24 -25.17
CA ALA A 70 -0.63 19.39 -25.68
C ALA A 70 0.18 18.08 -25.75
N GLY A 71 -0.47 16.93 -25.84
CA GLY A 71 0.20 15.64 -26.02
C GLY A 71 0.93 15.12 -24.77
N ARG A 72 0.64 15.70 -23.59
CA ARG A 72 1.27 15.31 -22.33
C ARG A 72 0.79 13.93 -21.88
N ILE A 73 1.67 13.16 -21.24
CA ILE A 73 1.34 11.86 -20.67
C ILE A 73 0.67 12.09 -19.31
N PRO A 74 -0.53 11.52 -19.05
CA PRO A 74 -1.16 11.61 -17.74
C PRO A 74 -0.30 10.93 -16.67
N PRO A 75 -0.32 11.43 -15.42
CA PRO A 75 0.46 10.84 -14.34
C PRO A 75 -0.03 9.43 -14.02
N CYS A 76 0.89 8.48 -13.87
CA CYS A 76 0.61 7.14 -13.34
C CYS A 76 0.90 7.02 -11.84
N PHE A 77 1.60 7.99 -11.25
CA PHE A 77 1.95 7.99 -9.82
C PHE A 77 1.95 9.42 -9.27
N LEU A 78 1.19 9.66 -8.21
CA LEU A 78 1.16 10.94 -7.48
C LEU A 78 1.39 10.72 -5.98
N VAL A 79 1.94 11.71 -5.29
CA VAL A 79 2.21 11.58 -3.84
C VAL A 79 1.74 12.79 -3.03
N GLY A 80 1.54 12.56 -1.73
CA GLY A 80 1.29 13.61 -0.74
C GLY A 80 0.11 14.51 -1.09
N ARG A 81 0.27 15.81 -0.84
CA ARG A 81 -0.76 16.82 -1.08
C ARG A 81 -1.20 16.90 -2.54
N GLY A 82 -0.27 16.73 -3.48
CA GLY A 82 -0.60 16.74 -4.91
C GLY A 82 -1.55 15.60 -5.30
N ALA A 83 -1.37 14.41 -4.73
CA ALA A 83 -2.29 13.29 -4.93
C ALA A 83 -3.68 13.55 -4.33
N HIS A 84 -3.74 14.14 -3.14
CA HIS A 84 -4.99 14.53 -2.49
C HIS A 84 -5.77 15.54 -3.33
N ASP A 85 -5.13 16.65 -3.71
CA ASP A 85 -5.80 17.73 -4.45
C ASP A 85 -6.23 17.25 -5.84
N TRP A 86 -5.43 16.40 -6.47
CA TRP A 86 -5.80 15.72 -7.70
C TRP A 86 -7.02 14.82 -7.51
N ALA A 87 -7.07 14.01 -6.45
CA ALA A 87 -8.21 13.13 -6.16
C ALA A 87 -9.51 13.93 -6.00
N VAL A 88 -9.47 15.02 -5.22
CA VAL A 88 -10.62 15.90 -4.98
C VAL A 88 -11.10 16.55 -6.28
N SER A 89 -10.19 17.08 -7.10
CA SER A 89 -10.54 17.67 -8.40
C SER A 89 -11.14 16.65 -9.39
N HIS A 90 -10.90 15.36 -9.18
CA HIS A 90 -11.47 14.27 -9.97
C HIS A 90 -12.73 13.65 -9.31
N GLY A 91 -13.31 14.29 -8.30
CA GLY A 91 -14.58 13.88 -7.69
C GLY A 91 -14.46 12.75 -6.67
N ILE A 92 -13.25 12.47 -6.17
CA ILE A 92 -13.06 11.56 -5.03
C ILE A 92 -13.21 12.36 -3.74
N PRO A 93 -14.17 12.01 -2.86
CA PRO A 93 -14.46 12.83 -1.69
C PRO A 93 -13.31 12.78 -0.67
N PRO A 94 -12.90 13.94 -0.12
CA PRO A 94 -11.92 13.97 0.96
C PRO A 94 -12.53 13.39 2.26
N CYS A 95 -11.67 12.85 3.11
CA CYS A 95 -12.02 12.26 4.40
C CYS A 95 -11.21 12.96 5.51
N PRO A 96 -11.86 13.62 6.49
CA PRO A 96 -11.18 14.21 7.62
C PRO A 96 -10.35 13.19 8.42
N SER A 97 -9.20 13.62 8.93
CA SER A 97 -8.26 12.77 9.69
C SER A 97 -8.92 12.10 10.90
N GLU A 98 -9.88 12.77 11.55
CA GLU A 98 -10.63 12.24 12.70
C GLU A 98 -11.52 11.06 12.33
N LYS A 99 -12.00 11.01 11.08
CA LYS A 99 -12.79 9.89 10.56
C LYS A 99 -11.92 8.74 10.08
N MET A 100 -10.69 9.04 9.63
CA MET A 100 -9.74 8.01 9.22
C MET A 100 -9.11 7.29 10.41
N ALA A 101 -8.82 8.00 11.50
CA ALA A 101 -8.21 7.43 12.69
C ALA A 101 -9.24 6.74 13.60
N THR A 102 -9.08 5.44 13.80
CA THR A 102 -9.93 4.66 14.70
C THR A 102 -9.39 4.71 16.14
N LYS A 103 -10.26 4.46 17.13
CA LYS A 103 -9.84 4.31 18.54
C LYS A 103 -8.72 3.27 18.71
N PHE A 104 -8.73 2.21 17.90
CA PHE A 104 -7.70 1.17 17.88
C PHE A 104 -6.37 1.71 17.37
N SER A 105 -6.36 2.34 16.19
CA SER A 105 -5.15 2.93 15.58
C SER A 105 -4.50 4.00 16.48
N LEU A 106 -5.31 4.87 17.10
CA LEU A 106 -4.85 5.89 18.04
C LEU A 106 -4.25 5.29 19.32
N SER A 107 -4.87 4.22 19.84
CA SER A 107 -4.36 3.53 21.03
C SER A 107 -3.04 2.82 20.73
N ALA A 108 -2.91 2.23 19.54
CA ALA A 108 -1.65 1.63 19.06
C ALA A 108 -0.55 2.69 18.90
N TYR A 109 -0.87 3.85 18.31
CA TYR A 109 0.07 4.97 18.17
C TYR A 109 0.60 5.44 19.53
N LYS A 110 -0.29 5.72 20.49
CA LYS A 110 0.12 6.14 21.86
C LYS A 110 1.05 5.13 22.52
N ARG A 111 0.74 3.84 22.39
CA ARG A 111 1.57 2.74 22.93
C ARG A 111 2.95 2.70 22.26
N ASN A 112 3.01 2.82 20.94
CA ASN A 112 4.27 2.76 20.20
C ASN A 112 5.13 4.00 20.45
N LYS A 113 4.51 5.19 20.52
CA LYS A 113 5.18 6.44 20.88
C LYS A 113 5.82 6.35 22.27
N HIS A 114 5.07 5.88 23.27
CA HIS A 114 5.61 5.70 24.61
C HIS A 114 6.78 4.72 24.66
N LYS A 115 6.70 3.60 23.92
CA LYS A 115 7.81 2.63 23.81
C LYS A 115 9.06 3.25 23.18
N MET A 116 8.91 4.08 22.15
CA MET A 116 10.03 4.78 21.52
C MET A 116 10.70 5.77 22.47
N GLU A 117 9.92 6.61 23.17
CA GLU A 117 10.45 7.57 24.15
C GLU A 117 11.21 6.89 25.30
N LEU A 118 10.77 5.70 25.73
CA LEU A 118 11.49 4.89 26.72
C LEU A 118 12.82 4.36 26.17
N ALA A 119 12.85 3.92 24.92
CA ALA A 119 14.06 3.41 24.28
C ALA A 119 15.12 4.52 24.08
N GLU A 120 14.72 5.71 23.67
CA GLU A 120 15.62 6.88 23.52
C GLU A 120 16.27 7.27 24.86
N LYS A 121 15.52 7.22 25.96
CA LYS A 121 16.05 7.47 27.31
C LYS A 121 17.09 6.42 27.74
N VAL A 122 16.94 5.18 27.33
CA VAL A 122 17.92 4.12 27.60
C VAL A 122 19.20 4.34 26.77
N GLU A 123 19.07 4.74 25.49
CA GLU A 123 20.24 4.99 24.63
C GLU A 123 21.06 6.20 25.08
N THR A 124 20.41 7.29 25.49
CA THR A 124 21.09 8.49 26.02
C THR A 124 21.79 8.26 27.36
N GLY A 125 21.41 7.24 28.12
CA GLY A 125 22.03 6.83 29.38
C GLY A 125 23.20 5.85 29.26
N PHE A 126 23.43 5.24 28.09
CA PHE A 126 24.46 4.22 27.85
C PHE A 126 25.62 4.74 26.99
N ASN A 127 26.23 5.85 27.40
CA ASN A 127 27.63 6.09 27.06
C ASN A 127 28.51 5.41 28.12
N HIS A 128 29.36 4.49 27.66
CA HIS A 128 30.30 3.61 28.38
C HIS A 128 29.82 2.21 28.82
N HIS A 129 30.51 1.22 28.23
CA HIS A 129 30.63 -0.20 28.55
C HIS A 129 29.60 -1.23 28.03
N SER A 130 30.13 -2.04 27.10
CA SER A 130 29.81 -3.44 26.77
C SER A 130 28.57 -3.72 25.92
N LYS A 131 28.81 -3.88 24.61
CA LYS A 131 27.91 -4.61 23.68
C LYS A 131 27.70 -6.04 24.17
N LYS A 132 26.63 -6.29 24.94
CA LYS A 132 26.04 -7.64 25.07
C LYS A 132 24.68 -7.59 24.39
N ARG A 133 24.66 -8.11 23.17
CA ARG A 133 23.49 -8.27 22.29
C ARG A 133 22.42 -9.08 23.03
N ARG A 134 21.51 -8.39 23.73
CA ARG A 134 20.30 -9.02 24.26
C ARG A 134 19.37 -9.21 23.07
N GLN A 135 19.24 -10.45 22.62
CA GLN A 135 18.04 -10.88 21.90
C GLN A 135 16.87 -10.58 22.83
N ALA A 136 16.17 -9.47 22.57
CA ALA A 136 14.89 -9.23 23.19
C ALA A 136 13.97 -10.33 22.69
N SER A 137 13.58 -11.21 23.61
CA SER A 137 12.50 -12.16 23.40
C SER A 137 11.27 -11.38 22.94
N GLU A 138 10.90 -11.55 21.68
CA GLU A 138 9.61 -11.13 21.15
C GLU A 138 8.53 -11.94 21.84
N THR A 139 8.16 -11.55 23.06
CA THR A 139 6.85 -11.91 23.60
C THR A 139 5.87 -11.06 22.81
N GLU A 140 5.44 -11.61 21.67
CA GLU A 140 4.39 -11.09 20.79
C GLU A 140 3.06 -10.97 21.58
N ASN A 141 2.97 -9.98 22.46
CA ASN A 141 1.70 -9.59 23.06
C ASN A 141 0.91 -8.75 22.04
N GLY A 142 0.30 -9.47 21.08
CA GLY A 142 -0.99 -9.20 20.46
C GLY A 142 -1.43 -7.75 20.28
N SER A 143 -0.55 -6.85 19.81
CA SER A 143 -1.02 -5.56 19.29
C SER A 143 -1.69 -5.86 17.95
N GLY A 144 -3.02 -6.02 17.96
CA GLY A 144 -3.87 -6.34 16.80
C GLY A 144 -3.33 -5.70 15.54
N LEU A 145 -2.59 -6.51 14.79
CA LEU A 145 -1.69 -6.02 13.77
C LEU A 145 -2.51 -5.83 12.51
N LEU A 146 -2.67 -4.58 12.13
CA LEU A 146 -3.42 -4.23 10.94
C LEU A 146 -2.52 -4.55 9.74
N ASP A 147 -3.03 -5.36 8.81
CA ASP A 147 -2.25 -5.88 7.68
C ASP A 147 -2.47 -5.07 6.40
N THR A 148 -1.43 -5.04 5.55
CA THR A 148 -1.54 -4.55 4.17
C THR A 148 -2.55 -5.42 3.42
N VAL A 149 -3.42 -4.80 2.62
CA VAL A 149 -4.44 -5.52 1.85
C VAL A 149 -4.07 -5.55 0.38
N GLY A 150 -4.29 -6.69 -0.26
CA GLY A 150 -4.03 -6.93 -1.66
C GLY A 150 -5.11 -7.81 -2.27
N ALA A 151 -5.35 -7.65 -3.56
CA ALA A 151 -6.28 -8.49 -4.31
C ALA A 151 -5.81 -8.66 -5.75
N ILE A 152 -6.10 -9.84 -6.30
CA ILE A 152 -6.00 -10.14 -7.72
C ILE A 152 -7.37 -10.59 -8.22
N VAL A 153 -7.66 -10.35 -9.49
CA VAL A 153 -8.88 -10.81 -10.14
C VAL A 153 -8.56 -11.33 -11.54
N VAL A 154 -9.35 -12.29 -11.98
CA VAL A 154 -9.40 -12.77 -13.37
C VAL A 154 -10.86 -12.72 -13.82
N ASP A 155 -11.12 -12.14 -14.99
CA ASP A 155 -12.46 -12.11 -15.58
C ASP A 155 -12.72 -13.32 -16.49
N ARG A 156 -13.92 -13.39 -17.07
CA ARG A 156 -14.33 -14.50 -17.95
C ARG A 156 -13.60 -14.51 -19.30
N GLU A 157 -12.98 -13.41 -19.68
CA GLU A 157 -12.17 -13.31 -20.90
C GLU A 157 -10.70 -13.67 -20.64
N GLY A 158 -10.34 -13.99 -19.39
CA GLY A 158 -8.96 -14.28 -18.99
C GLY A 158 -8.12 -13.01 -18.76
N ASN A 159 -8.74 -11.83 -18.69
CA ASN A 159 -8.03 -10.61 -18.33
C ASN A 159 -7.75 -10.61 -16.83
N VAL A 160 -6.53 -10.23 -16.45
CA VAL A 160 -6.11 -10.17 -15.05
C VAL A 160 -5.89 -8.74 -14.59
N ALA A 161 -6.15 -8.49 -13.31
CA ALA A 161 -5.81 -7.22 -12.67
C ALA A 161 -5.35 -7.46 -11.22
N ALA A 162 -4.52 -6.56 -10.71
CA ALA A 162 -3.99 -6.64 -9.35
C ALA A 162 -3.99 -5.27 -8.68
N ALA A 163 -4.28 -5.22 -7.38
CA ALA A 163 -4.30 -3.99 -6.60
C ALA A 163 -3.86 -4.22 -5.15
N VAL A 164 -3.19 -3.22 -4.58
CA VAL A 164 -2.69 -3.23 -3.20
C VAL A 164 -2.96 -1.88 -2.52
N SER A 165 -3.16 -1.89 -1.21
CA SER A 165 -3.27 -0.68 -0.38
C SER A 165 -2.70 -0.92 1.02
N SER A 166 -1.96 0.06 1.54
CA SER A 166 -1.27 0.00 2.84
C SER A 166 -1.21 1.36 3.51
N GLY A 167 -1.38 1.43 4.83
CA GLY A 167 -1.00 2.59 5.66
C GLY A 167 0.51 2.65 5.93
N GLY A 168 1.24 1.58 5.60
CA GLY A 168 2.68 1.46 5.85
C GLY A 168 3.02 1.13 7.30
N LEU A 169 4.30 1.32 7.65
CA LEU A 169 4.83 0.99 8.96
C LEU A 169 4.29 1.94 10.04
N ALA A 170 4.00 1.38 11.23
CA ALA A 170 3.70 2.20 12.40
C ALA A 170 4.91 3.08 12.76
N MET A 171 4.66 4.33 13.17
CA MET A 171 5.71 5.29 13.52
C MET A 171 6.69 5.57 12.37
N LYS A 172 6.26 5.39 11.10
CA LYS A 172 7.09 5.77 9.95
C LYS A 172 7.35 7.28 9.95
N HIS A 173 8.48 7.69 9.41
CA HIS A 173 8.72 9.10 9.12
C HIS A 173 7.63 9.64 8.17
N PRO A 174 7.09 10.85 8.38
CA PRO A 174 6.14 11.47 7.45
C PRO A 174 6.69 11.50 6.03
N GLY A 175 5.83 11.25 5.05
CA GLY A 175 6.22 11.14 3.65
C GLY A 175 6.93 9.83 3.26
N ARG A 176 7.11 8.87 4.18
CA ARG A 176 7.66 7.55 3.82
C ARG A 176 6.66 6.80 2.95
N VAL A 177 7.10 6.48 1.73
CA VAL A 177 6.39 5.67 0.75
C VAL A 177 6.87 4.21 0.81
N GLY A 178 5.93 3.27 0.88
CA GLY A 178 6.16 1.83 0.91
C GLY A 178 6.00 1.13 -0.45
N GLN A 179 6.08 -0.19 -0.42
CA GLN A 179 5.96 -1.08 -1.58
C GLN A 179 4.60 -0.96 -2.29
N ALA A 180 3.53 -0.65 -1.56
CA ALA A 180 2.18 -0.58 -2.10
C ALA A 180 2.00 0.52 -3.18
N ALA A 181 2.88 1.52 -3.21
CA ALA A 181 2.87 2.58 -4.23
C ALA A 181 3.93 2.39 -5.33
N HIS A 182 4.87 1.45 -5.16
CA HIS A 182 5.97 1.25 -6.10
C HIS A 182 5.57 0.29 -7.23
N HIS A 183 5.77 0.74 -8.46
CA HIS A 183 5.52 -0.05 -9.66
C HIS A 183 6.32 -1.35 -9.63
N GLY A 184 5.64 -2.47 -9.84
CA GLY A 184 6.26 -3.79 -9.83
C GLY A 184 6.67 -4.32 -8.45
N CYS A 185 6.44 -3.58 -7.36
CA CYS A 185 6.69 -4.05 -6.00
C CYS A 185 5.41 -4.40 -5.26
N GLY A 186 4.40 -3.54 -5.34
CA GLY A 186 3.17 -3.70 -4.58
C GLY A 186 2.18 -4.67 -5.23
N CYS A 187 2.03 -4.54 -6.55
CA CYS A 187 1.23 -5.41 -7.40
C CYS A 187 1.81 -5.48 -8.82
N TRP A 188 1.42 -6.51 -9.56
CA TRP A 188 1.73 -6.73 -10.98
C TRP A 188 0.54 -7.42 -11.66
N ALA A 189 0.23 -7.06 -12.89
CA ALA A 189 -0.74 -7.76 -13.72
C ALA A 189 -0.33 -7.68 -15.19
N GLU A 190 -0.36 -8.81 -15.88
CA GLU A 190 0.00 -8.92 -17.30
C GLU A 190 -0.79 -10.07 -17.92
N ASN A 191 -1.53 -9.81 -19.00
CA ASN A 191 -2.20 -10.86 -19.75
C ASN A 191 -1.21 -11.69 -20.58
N THR A 192 -1.61 -12.89 -20.99
CA THR A 192 -0.89 -13.70 -21.98
C THR A 192 -0.46 -12.84 -23.19
N SER A 193 0.80 -12.97 -23.57
CA SER A 193 1.42 -12.30 -24.71
C SER A 193 2.25 -13.30 -25.52
N THR A 194 2.82 -12.86 -26.65
CA THR A 194 3.70 -13.72 -27.46
C THR A 194 4.95 -14.19 -26.70
N LEU A 195 5.33 -13.48 -25.64
CA LEU A 195 6.49 -13.79 -24.79
C LEU A 195 6.12 -14.55 -23.52
N ASN A 196 4.87 -14.45 -23.06
CA ASN A 196 4.40 -15.10 -21.84
C ASN A 196 3.10 -15.87 -22.13
N PRO A 197 3.12 -17.22 -22.10
CA PRO A 197 1.94 -18.02 -22.43
C PRO A 197 0.81 -17.90 -21.40
N TYR A 198 1.06 -17.34 -20.21
CA TYR A 198 0.09 -17.25 -19.12
C TYR A 198 -0.17 -15.81 -18.69
N SER A 199 -1.44 -15.48 -18.44
CA SER A 199 -1.81 -14.28 -17.69
C SER A 199 -1.31 -14.41 -16.24
N THR A 200 -0.61 -13.39 -15.75
CA THR A 200 0.03 -13.38 -14.45
C THR A 200 -0.45 -12.17 -13.65
N ALA A 201 -0.91 -12.39 -12.42
CA ALA A 201 -1.25 -11.31 -11.49
C ALA A 201 -0.75 -11.61 -10.08
N VAL A 202 -0.13 -10.61 -9.46
CA VAL A 202 0.48 -10.71 -8.14
C VAL A 202 0.12 -9.46 -7.33
N SER A 203 -0.22 -9.64 -6.05
CA SER A 203 -0.40 -8.53 -5.12
C SER A 203 0.21 -8.89 -3.77
N THR A 204 0.84 -7.92 -3.11
CA THR A 204 1.31 -8.07 -1.74
C THR A 204 0.14 -7.94 -0.74
N SER A 205 0.18 -8.76 0.32
CA SER A 205 -0.74 -8.68 1.47
C SER A 205 -0.01 -9.12 2.75
N GLY A 206 -0.49 -8.68 3.92
CA GLY A 206 0.07 -9.09 5.22
C GLY A 206 1.25 -8.23 5.72
N LYS A 207 2.04 -8.79 6.65
CA LYS A 207 3.23 -8.15 7.23
C LYS A 207 4.37 -8.14 6.21
N THR A 208 4.69 -6.99 5.63
CA THR A 208 5.90 -6.84 4.82
C THR A 208 6.98 -6.12 5.64
N THR A 209 7.84 -6.88 6.32
CA THR A 209 9.04 -6.39 7.04
C THR A 209 10.35 -6.69 6.31
N LEU A 210 10.32 -7.34 5.14
CA LEU A 210 11.52 -7.79 4.45
C LEU A 210 11.62 -7.21 3.04
N LEU A 211 12.88 -7.02 2.62
CA LEU A 211 13.37 -6.52 1.32
C LEU A 211 12.35 -6.76 0.20
N PRO A 212 11.94 -5.73 -0.57
CA PRO A 212 10.94 -5.89 -1.61
C PRO A 212 11.50 -6.85 -2.66
N ILE A 213 11.12 -8.13 -2.59
CA ILE A 213 11.14 -8.96 -3.78
C ILE A 213 10.07 -8.33 -4.67
N PRO A 214 10.44 -7.74 -5.81
CA PRO A 214 9.47 -7.15 -6.70
C PRO A 214 8.43 -8.19 -7.08
N CYS A 215 7.14 -7.86 -7.06
CA CYS A 215 6.08 -8.67 -7.68
C CYS A 215 6.44 -9.07 -9.11
N VAL A 216 7.22 -8.25 -9.82
CA VAL A 216 7.79 -8.57 -11.14
C VAL A 216 8.70 -9.80 -11.09
N LEU A 217 9.56 -9.95 -10.07
CA LEU A 217 10.41 -11.13 -9.95
C LEU A 217 9.58 -12.38 -9.61
N CYS A 218 8.53 -12.26 -8.81
CA CYS A 218 7.59 -13.37 -8.57
C CYS A 218 6.86 -13.75 -9.88
N ALA A 219 6.41 -12.76 -10.66
CA ALA A 219 5.77 -12.98 -11.95
C ALA A 219 6.72 -13.66 -12.96
N LEU A 220 7.97 -13.21 -13.05
CA LEU A 220 8.98 -13.77 -13.95
C LEU A 220 9.46 -15.18 -13.55
N SER A 221 9.36 -15.53 -12.27
CA SER A 221 9.78 -16.84 -11.78
C SER A 221 8.65 -17.88 -11.80
N SER A 222 7.41 -17.50 -12.15
CA SER A 222 6.21 -18.34 -11.98
C SER A 222 6.04 -18.90 -10.55
N LEU A 223 6.80 -18.39 -9.58
CA LEU A 223 6.70 -18.74 -8.18
C LEU A 223 5.63 -17.82 -7.56
N TYR A 224 4.48 -18.42 -7.31
CA TYR A 224 3.30 -17.93 -6.59
C TYR A 224 2.11 -17.43 -7.43
N ILE A 225 1.06 -18.26 -7.36
CA ILE A 225 -0.33 -18.11 -7.78
C ILE A 225 -0.50 -17.90 -9.30
N SER A 226 -0.26 -19.00 -10.03
CA SER A 226 -0.97 -19.24 -11.29
C SER A 226 -2.41 -19.62 -10.96
N VAL A 227 -3.38 -18.77 -11.34
CA VAL A 227 -4.78 -19.19 -11.38
C VAL A 227 -4.96 -19.94 -12.70
N SER A 228 -4.58 -21.22 -12.71
CA SER A 228 -4.93 -22.10 -13.82
C SER A 228 -6.45 -22.35 -13.76
N SER A 229 -7.22 -21.65 -14.60
CA SER A 229 -8.61 -22.04 -14.84
C SER A 229 -8.63 -23.35 -15.60
N PRO A 230 -9.27 -24.41 -15.09
CA PRO A 230 -9.53 -25.59 -15.90
C PRO A 230 -10.73 -25.26 -16.80
N PHE A 231 -10.46 -25.07 -18.08
CA PHE A 231 -11.45 -25.27 -19.13
C PHE A 231 -10.87 -26.25 -20.14
#